data_AF-A0A962CJE4-F1
#
_entry.id   AF-A0A962CJE4-F1
#
_cell.length_a   1.000
_cell.length_b   1.000
_cell.length_c   1.000
_cell.angle_alpha   90.00
_cell.angle_beta   90.00
_cell.angle_gamma   90.00
#
_symmetry.space_group_name_H-M   'P 1'
#
loop_
_entity.id
_entity.type
_entity.pdbx_description
1 polymer ?
#
loop_
_entity_poly.entity_id
_entity_poly.type
_entity_poly.pdbx_seq_one_letter_code
_entity_poly.pdbx_strand_id
1 'polypeptide(L)'
;KEMVQRIRTLPFGTWFEFVTNQQGSVVRRKLAWFSTVTGRCLFVNQRGARSEEKTIEQLARDLVRGQIRLFKQESGNLIDRAWKAIMSKLQQFSGQPSLPASA
;
A
#
# COMPACT_ATOMS: atom_id res chain seq x y z
N LYS A 1 -9.32 -3.26 11.48
CA LYS A 1 -8.21 -4.18 11.15
C LYS A 1 -8.16 -4.56 9.66
N GLU A 2 -9.30 -4.67 8.97
CA GLU A 2 -9.36 -5.01 7.54
C GLU A 2 -8.54 -4.07 6.64
N MET A 3 -8.56 -2.76 6.88
CA MET A 3 -7.77 -1.78 6.10
C MET A 3 -6.25 -1.97 6.22
N VAL A 4 -5.76 -2.43 7.38
CA VAL A 4 -4.32 -2.72 7.60
C VAL A 4 -3.87 -3.89 6.74
N GLN A 5 -4.69 -4.94 6.67
CA GLN A 5 -4.46 -6.06 5.74
C GLN A 5 -4.54 -5.57 4.30
N ARG A 6 -5.42 -4.61 4.00
CA ARG A 6 -5.51 -3.99 2.68
C ARG A 6 -4.27 -3.23 2.26
N ILE A 7 -3.62 -2.51 3.15
CA ILE A 7 -2.39 -1.79 2.81
C ILE A 7 -1.23 -2.75 2.53
N ARG A 8 -1.15 -3.87 3.27
CA ARG A 8 -0.05 -4.85 3.16
C ARG A 8 0.04 -5.56 1.83
N THR A 9 -0.99 -5.49 1.01
CA THR A 9 -1.06 -6.12 -0.31
C THR A 9 -1.11 -5.08 -1.43
N LEU A 10 -0.96 -3.78 -1.12
CA LEU A 10 -0.90 -2.76 -2.16
C LEU A 10 0.41 -2.89 -2.93
N PRO A 11 0.37 -2.72 -4.27
CA PRO A 11 1.59 -2.81 -5.06
C PRO A 11 2.52 -1.66 -4.70
N PHE A 12 3.81 -1.95 -4.63
CA PHE A 12 4.82 -0.90 -4.56
C PHE A 12 4.67 0.01 -5.78
N GLY A 13 4.84 1.30 -5.55
CA GLY A 13 4.63 2.32 -6.56
C GLY A 13 3.20 2.80 -6.73
N THR A 14 2.27 2.38 -5.88
CA THR A 14 0.92 2.96 -5.83
C THR A 14 0.98 4.44 -5.46
N TRP A 15 0.21 5.26 -6.16
CA TRP A 15 0.07 6.69 -5.87
C TRP A 15 -1.11 6.96 -4.94
N PHE A 16 -0.88 7.90 -4.04
CA PHE A 16 -1.83 8.35 -3.04
C PHE A 16 -1.89 9.87 -3.06
N GLU A 17 -3.06 10.41 -2.77
CA GLU A 17 -3.34 11.82 -2.59
C GLU A 17 -3.48 12.10 -1.09
N PHE A 18 -2.58 12.92 -0.58
CA PHE A 18 -2.56 13.36 0.81
C PHE A 18 -3.20 14.73 0.88
N VAL A 19 -4.26 14.89 1.67
CA VAL A 19 -4.88 16.19 1.91
C VAL A 19 -3.97 17.00 2.83
N THR A 20 -3.46 18.12 2.33
CA THR A 20 -2.50 18.98 3.07
C THR A 20 -3.16 20.17 3.74
N ASN A 21 -4.38 20.54 3.34
CA ASN A 21 -5.08 21.69 3.92
C ASN A 21 -6.60 21.46 3.98
N GLN A 22 -7.29 22.16 4.88
CA GLN A 22 -8.75 22.18 5.01
C GLN A 22 -9.47 22.71 3.75
N GLN A 23 -8.78 23.49 2.91
CA GLN A 23 -9.27 23.89 1.58
C GLN A 23 -9.29 22.75 0.55
N GLY A 24 -8.83 21.54 0.92
CA GLY A 24 -8.84 20.37 0.03
C GLY A 24 -7.65 20.28 -0.91
N SER A 25 -6.59 21.06 -0.69
CA SER A 25 -5.32 20.88 -1.42
C SER A 25 -4.79 19.46 -1.18
N VAL A 26 -4.43 18.77 -2.27
CA VAL A 26 -3.87 17.42 -2.21
C VAL A 26 -2.48 17.37 -2.83
N VAL A 27 -1.60 16.58 -2.23
CA VAL A 27 -0.28 16.27 -2.80
C VAL A 27 -0.20 14.79 -3.14
N ARG A 28 0.37 14.48 -4.30
CA ARG A 28 0.57 13.09 -4.72
C ARG A 28 1.86 12.54 -4.14
N ARG A 29 1.75 11.41 -3.48
CA ARG A 29 2.86 10.64 -2.91
C ARG A 29 2.81 9.21 -3.42
N LYS A 30 3.95 8.66 -3.77
CA LYS A 30 4.09 7.29 -4.22
C LYS A 30 4.57 6.42 -3.07
N LEU A 31 3.93 5.27 -2.85
CA LEU A 31 4.40 4.27 -1.90
C LEU A 31 5.69 3.65 -2.46
N ALA A 32 6.83 3.99 -1.86
CA ALA A 32 8.11 3.45 -2.28
C ALA A 32 8.31 2.03 -1.73
N TRP A 33 7.97 1.82 -0.45
CA TRP A 33 8.06 0.52 0.21
C TRP A 33 7.23 0.51 1.50
N PHE A 34 6.98 -0.69 2.01
CA PHE A 34 6.50 -0.91 3.37
C PHE A 34 7.27 -2.07 4.00
N SER A 35 7.54 -1.96 5.29
CA SER A 35 8.20 -2.99 6.10
C SER A 35 7.14 -3.84 6.79
N THR A 36 7.15 -5.15 6.53
CA THR A 36 6.28 -6.13 7.22
C THR A 36 6.72 -6.41 8.64
N VAL A 37 8.01 -6.15 8.96
CA VAL A 37 8.62 -6.37 10.27
C VAL A 37 8.28 -5.23 11.23
N THR A 38 8.42 -3.99 10.78
CA THR A 38 8.20 -2.79 11.62
C THR A 38 6.87 -2.10 11.37
N GLY A 39 6.12 -2.53 10.36
CA GLY A 39 4.81 -1.97 10.02
C GLY A 39 4.87 -0.53 9.51
N ARG A 40 5.99 -0.12 8.89
CA ARG A 40 6.21 1.25 8.39
C ARG A 40 6.10 1.33 6.89
N CYS A 41 5.51 2.39 6.36
CA CYS A 41 5.37 2.70 4.95
C CYS A 41 6.17 3.96 4.63
N LEU A 42 6.95 3.92 3.56
CA LEU A 42 7.66 5.08 3.04
C LEU A 42 6.99 5.62 1.79
N PHE A 43 6.84 6.92 1.77
CA PHE A 43 6.30 7.67 0.67
C PHE A 43 7.35 8.60 0.07
N VAL A 44 7.38 8.66 -1.26
CA VAL A 44 8.21 9.57 -2.05
C VAL A 44 7.33 10.56 -2.81
N ASN A 45 7.87 11.74 -3.11
CA ASN A 45 7.21 12.71 -3.98
C ASN A 45 7.38 12.33 -5.46
N GLN A 46 6.85 13.18 -6.34
CA GLN A 46 6.98 13.02 -7.79
C GLN A 46 8.42 13.00 -8.30
N ARG A 47 9.36 13.58 -7.54
CA ARG A 47 10.79 13.61 -7.88
C ARG A 47 11.56 12.42 -7.30
N GLY A 48 10.87 11.46 -6.67
CA GLY A 48 11.49 10.30 -6.01
C GLY A 48 12.16 10.61 -4.68
N ALA A 49 12.09 11.85 -4.18
CA ALA A 49 12.65 12.19 -2.88
C ALA A 49 11.74 11.72 -1.74
N ARG A 50 12.35 11.17 -0.68
CA ARG A 50 11.67 10.78 0.56
C ARG A 50 10.84 11.95 1.06
N SER A 51 9.56 11.70 1.25
CA SER A 51 8.59 12.71 1.63
C SER A 51 8.03 12.48 3.01
N GLU A 52 7.47 11.31 3.25
CA GLU A 52 6.80 10.97 4.50
C GLU A 52 7.02 9.51 4.85
N GLU A 53 7.05 9.22 6.14
CA GLU A 53 7.02 7.86 6.70
C GLU A 53 5.82 7.77 7.64
N LYS A 54 4.98 6.75 7.47
CA LYS A 54 3.79 6.51 8.30
C LYS A 54 3.70 5.03 8.65
N THR A 55 3.16 4.69 9.81
CA THR A 55 2.83 3.29 10.09
C THR A 55 1.63 2.83 9.26
N ILE A 56 1.54 1.52 9.00
CA ILE A 56 0.39 0.92 8.31
C ILE A 56 -0.92 1.27 9.04
N GLU A 57 -0.89 1.35 10.37
CA GLU A 57 -2.04 1.72 11.19
C GLU A 57 -2.42 3.20 11.06
N GLN A 58 -1.44 4.10 10.95
CA GLN A 58 -1.70 5.51 10.67
C GLN A 58 -2.27 5.67 9.28
N LEU A 59 -1.67 5.03 8.27
CA LEU A 59 -2.16 5.05 6.91
C LEU A 59 -3.58 4.49 6.80
N ALA A 60 -3.90 3.40 7.51
CA ALA A 60 -5.25 2.84 7.55
C ALA A 60 -6.26 3.83 8.13
N ARG A 61 -5.90 4.53 9.21
CA ARG A 61 -6.75 5.56 9.82
C ARG A 61 -6.93 6.74 8.88
N ASP A 62 -5.86 7.24 8.27
CA ASP A 62 -5.90 8.35 7.32
C ASP A 62 -6.74 8.01 6.07
N LEU A 63 -6.69 6.76 5.58
CA LEU A 63 -7.54 6.26 4.50
C LEU A 63 -9.01 6.22 4.89
N VAL A 64 -9.33 5.73 6.09
CA VAL A 64 -10.71 5.68 6.61
C VAL A 64 -11.27 7.09 6.86
N ARG A 65 -10.43 8.02 7.34
CA ARG A 65 -10.81 9.42 7.55
C ARG A 65 -10.85 10.25 6.25
N GLY A 66 -10.40 9.69 5.13
CA GLY A 66 -10.32 10.37 3.84
C GLY A 66 -9.26 11.48 3.79
N GLN A 67 -8.33 11.52 4.75
CA GLN A 67 -7.16 12.40 4.77
C GLN A 67 -6.08 11.95 3.78
N ILE A 68 -6.05 10.65 3.50
CA ILE A 68 -5.28 10.06 2.40
C ILE A 68 -6.27 9.33 1.50
N ARG A 69 -6.10 9.47 0.20
CA ARG A 69 -6.92 8.80 -0.82
C ARG A 69 -6.00 8.10 -1.81
N LEU A 70 -6.45 7.01 -2.41
CA LEU A 70 -5.72 6.38 -3.50
C LEU A 70 -5.92 7.24 -4.76
N PHE A 71 -4.84 7.58 -5.45
CA PHE A 71 -4.94 8.29 -6.73
C PHE A 71 -5.47 7.31 -7.78
N LYS A 72 -6.74 7.45 -8.16
CA LYS A 72 -7.37 6.68 -9.24
C LYS A 72 -7.14 7.40 -10.58
N GLN A 73 -6.43 6.78 -11.51
CA GLN A 73 -6.79 6.95 -12.93
C GLN A 73 -8.09 6.17 -13.15
N GLU A 74 -9.05 6.78 -13.84
CA GLU A 74 -10.41 6.27 -14.07
C GLU A 74 -10.46 4.83 -14.61
N SER A 75 -10.56 3.81 -13.75
CA SER A 75 -11.11 2.49 -14.12
C SER A 75 -11.56 1.73 -12.88
N GLY A 76 -12.88 1.62 -12.68
CA GLY A 76 -13.54 1.05 -11.49
C GLY A 76 -13.24 -0.42 -11.15
N ASN A 77 -12.44 -1.14 -11.94
CA ASN A 77 -12.20 -2.59 -11.78
C ASN A 77 -10.72 -2.98 -11.61
N LEU A 78 -9.77 -2.04 -11.67
CA LEU A 78 -8.35 -2.37 -11.53
C LEU A 78 -7.94 -2.66 -10.08
N ILE A 79 -8.66 -2.11 -9.09
CA ILE A 79 -8.34 -2.29 -7.67
C ILE A 79 -8.54 -3.75 -7.26
N ASP A 80 -9.69 -4.34 -7.58
CA ASP A 80 -9.98 -5.74 -7.27
C ASP A 80 -9.03 -6.69 -8.02
N ARG A 81 -8.68 -6.35 -9.27
CA ARG A 81 -7.77 -7.17 -10.09
C ARG A 81 -6.31 -7.06 -9.67
N ALA A 82 -5.81 -5.88 -9.36
CA ALA A 82 -4.47 -5.68 -8.82
C ALA A 82 -4.37 -6.35 -7.44
N TRP A 83 -5.41 -6.23 -6.62
CA TRP A 83 -5.54 -6.92 -5.34
C TRP A 83 -5.45 -8.44 -5.50
N LYS A 84 -6.26 -9.02 -6.38
CA LYS A 84 -6.30 -10.47 -6.65
C LYS A 84 -5.00 -10.98 -7.27
N ALA A 85 -4.37 -10.19 -8.14
CA ALA A 85 -3.08 -10.52 -8.75
C ALA A 85 -1.93 -10.51 -7.73
N ILE A 86 -1.93 -9.56 -6.78
CA ILE A 86 -0.91 -9.48 -5.73
C ILE A 86 -1.12 -10.58 -4.68
N MET A 87 -2.38 -10.89 -4.31
CA MET A 87 -2.72 -12.02 -3.45
C MET A 87 -2.26 -13.35 -4.07
N SER A 88 -2.45 -13.53 -5.39
CA SER A 88 -1.96 -14.71 -6.12
C SER A 88 -0.43 -14.81 -6.12
N LYS A 89 0.29 -13.69 -6.29
CA LYS A 89 1.77 -13.69 -6.23
C LYS A 89 2.30 -13.90 -4.82
N LEU A 90 1.69 -13.31 -3.79
CA LEU A 90 2.09 -13.51 -2.39
C LEU A 90 1.87 -14.97 -1.94
N GLN A 91 0.76 -15.61 -2.35
CA GLN A 91 0.54 -17.05 -2.12
C GLN A 91 1.59 -17.92 -2.82
N GLN A 92 2.08 -17.50 -3.98
CA GLN A 92 3.19 -18.15 -4.69
C GLN A 92 4.53 -18.01 -3.96
N PHE A 93 4.75 -16.91 -3.23
CA PHE A 93 5.97 -16.71 -2.43
C PHE A 93 5.89 -17.31 -1.02
N SER A 94 4.68 -17.53 -0.47
CA SER A 94 4.50 -18.19 0.83
C SER A 94 4.25 -19.70 0.74
N GLY A 95 4.29 -20.28 -0.46
CA GLY A 95 4.16 -21.72 -0.70
C GLY A 95 5.50 -22.41 -0.99
N GLN A 96 6.30 -22.66 0.05
CA GLN A 96 7.15 -23.86 0.17
C GLN A 96 7.75 -23.94 1.59
N PRO A 97 7.28 -24.89 2.41
CA PRO A 97 8.17 -25.80 3.10
C PRO A 97 8.20 -27.07 2.26
N SER A 98 9.18 -27.20 1.37
CA SER A 98 9.60 -28.53 0.93
C SER A 98 10.22 -29.22 2.14
N LEU A 99 9.40 -29.93 2.91
CA LEU A 99 9.89 -30.88 3.89
C LEU A 99 10.65 -31.97 3.13
N PRO A 100 11.87 -32.35 3.55
CA PRO A 100 12.63 -33.38 2.89
C PRO A 100 11.89 -34.71 3.02
N ALA A 101 11.76 -35.42 1.90
CA ALA A 101 11.33 -36.81 1.89
C ALA A 101 12.34 -37.62 2.71
N SER A 102 11.90 -38.17 3.84
CA SER A 102 12.62 -39.20 4.57
C SER A 102 12.71 -40.45 3.71
N ALA A 103 13.93 -40.97 3.55
CA ALA A 103 14.23 -42.35 3.16
C ALA A 103 15.38 -42.84 4.05
#